data_AF-A0A484MV65-F1
#
_entry.id   AF-A0A484MV65-F1
#
_cell.length_a   1.000
_cell.length_b   1.000
_cell.length_c   1.000
_cell.angle_alpha   90.00
_cell.angle_beta   90.00
_cell.angle_gamma   90.00
#
_symmetry.space_group_name_H-M   'P 1'
#
loop_
_entity.id
_entity.type
_entity.pdbx_description
1 polymer ?
#
loop_
_entity_poly.entity_id
_entity_poly.type
_entity_poly.pdbx_seq_one_letter_code
_entity_poly.pdbx_strand_id
1 'polypeptide(L)'
;MASSSRSVAAGDLQVVSVEERTVASLPPRPPTSSSNALVEYTPPAPNIEEEDLEVKLRRILDCVPVRVSNTSGSSAGSGSGDFHQYRQMRRKEQDRLARMDADYQKRKEIAEFNRRKEERVRAAEERTAKKRSKRQKKKQRKKEKKSQTAAAVEGGEREESSDDGDSDNGEAI
;
A
#
# COMPACT_ATOMS: atom_id res chain seq x y z
N MET A 1 -16.04 -51.47 -10.01
CA MET A 1 -15.70 -50.22 -9.29
C MET A 1 -16.25 -50.34 -7.88
N ALA A 2 -15.44 -50.77 -6.92
CA ALA A 2 -15.88 -50.97 -5.54
C ALA A 2 -15.55 -49.73 -4.71
N SER A 3 -16.59 -49.07 -4.22
CA SER A 3 -16.54 -48.03 -3.19
C SER A 3 -16.18 -48.67 -1.84
N SER A 4 -15.28 -48.04 -1.09
CA SER A 4 -15.07 -48.40 0.31
C SER A 4 -14.90 -47.14 1.15
N SER A 5 -15.99 -46.75 1.79
CA SER A 5 -16.06 -45.81 2.91
C SER A 5 -15.85 -46.60 4.21
N ARG A 6 -14.84 -46.23 5.01
CA ARG A 6 -14.71 -46.61 6.43
C ARG A 6 -14.01 -45.46 7.16
N SER A 7 -14.78 -44.57 7.79
CA SER A 7 -15.23 -44.60 9.20
C SER A 7 -14.19 -44.02 10.15
N VAL A 8 -14.46 -42.80 10.60
CA VAL A 8 -13.71 -42.02 11.57
C VAL A 8 -13.82 -42.72 12.93
N ALA A 9 -12.71 -43.23 13.47
CA ALA A 9 -12.69 -43.83 14.79
C ALA A 9 -12.43 -42.74 15.84
N ALA A 10 -13.39 -42.62 16.75
CA ALA A 10 -13.35 -41.76 17.92
C ALA A 10 -12.42 -42.33 19.01
N GLY A 11 -11.78 -41.42 19.74
CA GLY A 11 -11.46 -41.59 21.15
C GLY A 11 -10.14 -42.28 21.47
N ASP A 12 -9.12 -41.49 21.77
CA ASP A 12 -8.30 -41.70 22.96
C ASP A 12 -7.69 -40.36 23.41
N LEU A 13 -8.48 -39.57 24.15
CA LEU A 13 -8.03 -38.33 24.76
C LEU A 13 -7.43 -38.71 26.13
N GLN A 14 -6.12 -38.92 26.19
CA GLN A 14 -5.43 -39.13 27.46
C GLN A 14 -5.51 -37.86 28.32
N VAL A 15 -6.38 -37.89 29.34
CA VAL A 15 -6.41 -36.91 30.43
C VAL A 15 -5.34 -37.31 31.44
N VAL A 16 -4.22 -36.58 31.45
CA VAL A 16 -3.22 -36.69 32.51
C VAL A 16 -3.66 -35.78 33.66
N SER A 17 -4.05 -36.38 34.78
CA SER A 17 -4.30 -35.71 36.05
C SER A 17 -2.99 -35.17 36.63
N VAL A 18 -2.85 -33.85 36.65
CA VAL A 18 -1.73 -33.16 37.30
C VAL A 18 -1.98 -33.13 38.81
N GLU A 19 -1.05 -33.70 39.57
CA GLU A 19 -1.05 -33.77 41.03
C GLU A 19 -1.18 -32.38 41.68
N GLU A 20 -2.01 -32.31 42.72
CA GLU A 20 -2.23 -31.11 43.54
C GLU A 20 -0.93 -30.70 44.25
N ARG A 21 -0.22 -29.70 43.72
CA ARG A 21 0.82 -29.00 44.49
C ARG A 21 0.17 -28.05 45.48
N THR A 22 0.44 -28.34 46.75
CA THR A 22 0.09 -27.56 47.92
C THR A 22 0.46 -26.08 47.76
N VAL A 23 -0.50 -25.23 48.10
CA VAL A 23 -0.45 -23.77 48.13
C VAL A 23 0.68 -23.27 49.04
N ALA A 24 1.81 -22.88 48.45
CA ALA A 24 2.82 -22.05 49.09
C ALA A 24 2.96 -20.74 48.31
N SER A 25 2.27 -19.71 48.83
CA SER A 25 2.46 -18.26 48.62
C SER A 25 3.06 -17.78 47.29
N LEU A 26 2.19 -17.48 46.32
CA LEU A 26 2.54 -16.64 45.17
C LEU A 26 2.51 -15.15 45.58
N PRO A 27 3.46 -14.30 45.12
CA PRO A 27 3.40 -12.86 45.37
C PRO A 27 2.16 -12.22 44.71
N PRO A 28 1.66 -11.07 45.22
CA PRO A 28 0.42 -10.49 44.75
C PRO A 28 0.50 -10.16 43.25
N ARG A 29 -0.55 -10.53 42.52
CA ARG A 29 -0.70 -10.17 41.09
C ARG A 29 -0.65 -8.65 40.94
N PRO A 30 0.10 -8.11 39.95
CA PRO A 30 0.03 -6.70 39.65
C PRO A 30 -1.41 -6.34 39.24
N PRO A 31 -1.86 -5.09 39.50
CA PRO A 31 -3.20 -4.67 39.13
C PRO A 31 -3.40 -4.94 37.64
N THR A 32 -4.58 -5.42 37.29
CA THR A 32 -4.99 -5.68 35.91
C THR A 32 -4.99 -4.36 35.14
N SER A 33 -3.82 -3.96 34.64
CA SER A 33 -3.73 -3.02 33.54
C SER A 33 -4.25 -3.79 32.35
N SER A 34 -5.51 -3.51 31.99
CA SER A 34 -6.11 -3.92 30.73
C SER A 34 -5.27 -3.32 29.60
N SER A 35 -4.15 -3.96 29.27
CA SER A 35 -3.23 -3.48 28.25
C SER A 35 -3.78 -3.85 26.89
N ASN A 36 -4.83 -3.14 26.47
CA ASN A 36 -5.13 -2.88 25.06
C ASN A 36 -4.16 -1.83 24.51
N ALA A 37 -2.88 -1.91 24.89
CA ALA A 37 -1.85 -1.00 24.41
C ALA A 37 -1.43 -1.49 23.02
N LEU A 38 -2.16 -1.00 22.00
CA LEU A 38 -1.62 -0.89 20.65
C LEU A 38 -0.27 -0.17 20.79
N VAL A 39 0.82 -0.94 20.75
CA VAL A 39 2.16 -0.38 20.62
C VAL A 39 2.23 0.19 19.22
N GLU A 40 2.01 1.49 19.11
CA GLU A 40 2.16 2.23 17.86
C GLU A 40 3.61 2.07 17.41
N TYR A 41 3.81 1.22 16.40
CA TYR A 41 5.10 1.08 15.74
C TYR A 41 5.39 2.41 15.05
N THR A 42 6.19 3.24 15.72
CA THR A 42 6.78 4.43 15.09
C THR A 42 7.97 3.93 14.25
N PRO A 43 7.89 3.94 12.91
CA PRO A 43 9.02 3.56 12.09
C PRO A 43 10.20 4.50 12.43
N PRO A 44 11.42 3.97 12.58
CA PRO A 44 12.59 4.80 12.81
C PRO A 44 12.71 5.82 11.67
N ALA A 45 13.00 7.08 12.02
CA ALA A 45 13.19 8.12 11.03
C ALA A 45 14.31 7.71 10.07
N PRO A 46 14.14 7.93 8.75
CA PRO A 46 15.22 7.69 7.81
C PRO A 46 16.41 8.58 8.19
N ASN A 47 17.56 7.97 8.49
CA ASN A 47 18.80 8.70 8.71
C ASN A 47 19.23 9.30 7.38
N ILE A 48 18.97 10.59 7.20
CA ILE A 48 19.29 11.36 5.98
C ILE A 48 20.78 11.22 5.62
N GLU A 49 21.65 11.08 6.63
CA GLU A 49 23.09 10.87 6.44
C GLU A 49 23.43 9.50 5.83
N GLU A 50 22.66 8.45 6.13
CA GLU A 50 22.88 7.12 5.56
C GLU A 50 22.48 7.08 4.07
N GLU A 51 21.38 7.76 3.71
CA GLU A 51 20.96 7.91 2.31
C GLU A 51 22.01 8.66 1.48
N ASP A 52 22.60 9.72 2.04
CA ASP A 52 23.68 10.49 1.39
C ASP A 52 24.96 9.66 1.17
N LEU A 53 25.29 8.77 2.12
CA LEU A 53 26.42 7.85 1.98
C LEU A 53 26.17 6.83 0.88
N GLU A 54 24.96 6.25 0.79
CA GLU A 54 24.60 5.33 -0.29
C GLU A 54 24.68 6.00 -1.67
N VAL A 55 24.20 7.24 -1.79
CA VAL A 55 24.28 8.02 -3.03
C VAL A 55 25.74 8.30 -3.41
N LYS A 56 26.57 8.67 -2.43
CA LYS A 56 28.01 8.90 -2.66
C LYS A 56 28.73 7.61 -3.05
N LEU A 57 28.42 6.48 -2.40
CA LEU A 57 29.01 5.18 -2.72
C LEU A 57 28.62 4.73 -4.13
N ARG A 58 27.36 4.89 -4.54
CA ARG A 58 26.93 4.63 -5.93
C ARG A 58 27.70 5.50 -6.92
N ARG A 59 27.83 6.80 -6.64
CA ARG A 59 28.59 7.72 -7.50
C ARG A 59 30.07 7.34 -7.60
N ILE A 60 30.67 6.89 -6.51
CA ILE A 60 32.06 6.42 -6.52
C ILE A 60 32.20 5.16 -7.39
N LEU A 61 31.32 4.17 -7.19
CA LEU A 61 31.35 2.92 -7.96
C LEU A 61 31.13 3.15 -9.47
N ASP A 62 30.25 4.08 -9.84
CA ASP A 62 29.88 4.31 -11.24
C ASP A 62 30.79 5.31 -11.96
N CYS A 63 31.31 6.33 -11.26
CA CYS A 63 32.02 7.45 -11.90
C CYS A 63 33.53 7.45 -11.65
N VAL A 64 34.04 6.73 -10.65
CA VAL A 64 35.48 6.71 -10.37
C VAL A 64 36.12 5.58 -11.18
N PRO A 65 37.11 5.88 -12.06
CA PRO A 65 37.80 4.86 -12.82
C PRO A 65 38.52 3.86 -11.90
N VAL A 66 38.12 2.59 -11.97
CA VAL A 66 38.77 1.51 -11.23
C VAL A 66 40.07 1.13 -11.95
N ARG A 67 41.22 1.45 -11.35
CA ARG A 67 42.52 0.98 -11.83
C ARG A 67 42.80 -0.41 -11.26
N VAL A 68 42.97 -1.40 -12.13
CA VAL A 68 43.39 -2.76 -11.74
C VAL A 68 44.91 -2.86 -11.90
N SER A 69 45.62 -3.17 -10.83
CA SER A 69 47.09 -3.28 -10.82
C SER A 69 47.62 -4.67 -11.19
N ASN A 70 46.75 -5.69 -11.19
CA ASN A 70 47.15 -7.10 -11.25
C ASN A 70 46.74 -7.75 -12.59
N THR A 71 46.83 -7.01 -13.69
CA THR A 71 46.44 -7.50 -15.02
C THR A 71 47.63 -8.10 -15.75
N SER A 72 47.54 -9.38 -16.09
CA SER A 72 48.45 -10.06 -17.02
C SER A 72 48.37 -9.43 -18.42
N GLY A 73 49.44 -9.54 -19.22
CA GLY A 73 49.47 -9.02 -20.59
C GLY A 73 48.42 -9.68 -21.49
N SER A 74 47.97 -8.98 -22.53
CA SER A 74 46.85 -9.43 -23.39
C SER A 74 47.08 -10.74 -24.15
N SER A 75 48.36 -11.11 -24.37
CA SER A 75 48.77 -12.37 -25.01
C SER A 75 49.25 -13.42 -24.01
N ALA A 76 49.20 -13.12 -22.70
CA ALA A 76 49.55 -14.10 -21.68
C ALA A 76 48.50 -15.22 -21.64
N GLY A 77 48.95 -16.46 -21.43
CA GLY A 77 48.07 -17.61 -21.27
C GLY A 77 47.27 -17.55 -19.97
N SER A 78 46.31 -18.47 -19.83
CA SER A 78 45.48 -18.59 -18.62
C SER A 78 46.31 -19.04 -17.42
N GLY A 79 46.35 -18.22 -16.37
CA GLY A 79 46.96 -18.54 -15.08
C GLY A 79 46.05 -19.36 -14.18
N SER A 80 46.61 -19.99 -13.15
CA SER A 80 45.85 -20.79 -12.17
C SER A 80 44.82 -19.97 -11.36
N GLY A 81 45.02 -18.65 -11.26
CA GLY A 81 44.11 -17.72 -10.58
C GLY A 81 43.00 -17.15 -11.45
N ASP A 82 43.08 -17.27 -12.78
CA ASP A 82 42.17 -16.58 -13.71
C ASP A 82 40.75 -17.14 -13.63
N PHE A 83 40.63 -18.44 -13.39
CA PHE A 83 39.33 -19.08 -13.16
C PHE A 83 38.59 -18.48 -11.97
N HIS A 84 39.29 -18.26 -10.85
CA HIS A 84 38.67 -17.69 -9.66
C HIS A 84 38.33 -16.22 -9.87
N GLN A 85 39.17 -15.45 -10.56
CA GLN A 85 38.85 -14.06 -10.92
C GLN A 85 37.59 -13.98 -11.77
N TYR A 86 37.49 -14.78 -12.83
CA TYR A 86 36.29 -14.85 -13.67
C TYR A 86 35.04 -15.22 -12.85
N ARG A 87 35.13 -16.23 -11.98
CA ARG A 87 34.01 -16.65 -11.14
C ARG A 87 33.50 -15.51 -10.25
N GLN A 88 34.41 -14.77 -9.62
CA GLN A 88 34.02 -13.63 -8.77
C GLN A 88 33.44 -12.47 -9.58
N MET A 89 34.04 -12.14 -10.73
CA MET A 89 33.52 -11.11 -11.62
C MET A 89 32.13 -11.46 -12.17
N ARG A 90 31.93 -12.71 -12.58
CA ARG A 90 30.63 -13.18 -13.07
C ARG A 90 29.54 -13.05 -12.02
N ARG A 91 29.82 -13.44 -10.76
CA ARG A 91 28.87 -13.28 -9.65
C ARG A 91 28.53 -11.82 -9.40
N LYS A 92 29.56 -10.96 -9.31
CA LYS A 92 29.36 -9.51 -9.17
C LYS A 92 28.47 -8.95 -10.27
N GLU A 93 28.68 -9.37 -11.51
CA GLU A 93 27.87 -8.89 -12.64
C GLU A 93 26.44 -9.44 -12.63
N GLN A 94 26.26 -10.71 -12.29
CA GLN A 94 24.93 -11.30 -12.11
C GLN A 94 24.15 -10.60 -10.99
N ASP A 95 24.78 -10.33 -9.86
CA ASP A 95 24.18 -9.60 -8.74
C ASP A 95 23.83 -8.16 -9.16
N ARG A 96 24.69 -7.51 -9.96
CA ARG A 96 24.44 -6.17 -10.51
C ARG A 96 23.20 -6.15 -11.41
N LEU A 97 23.10 -7.10 -12.34
CA LEU A 97 21.95 -7.23 -13.24
C LEU A 97 20.66 -7.53 -12.46
N ALA A 98 20.71 -8.48 -11.53
CA ALA A 98 19.56 -8.84 -10.70
C ALA A 98 19.04 -7.65 -9.87
N ARG A 99 19.93 -6.82 -9.30
CA ARG A 99 19.55 -5.58 -8.59
C ARG A 99 18.89 -4.56 -9.52
N MET A 100 19.44 -4.36 -10.71
CA MET A 100 18.88 -3.45 -11.71
C MET A 100 17.47 -3.89 -12.14
N ASP A 101 17.28 -5.18 -12.40
CA ASP A 101 15.99 -5.76 -12.79
C ASP A 101 14.96 -5.63 -11.65
N ALA A 102 15.36 -5.91 -10.41
CA ALA A 102 14.49 -5.77 -9.24
C ALA A 102 14.06 -4.30 -9.02
N ASP A 103 14.99 -3.35 -9.15
CA ASP A 103 14.69 -1.92 -9.04
C ASP A 103 13.74 -1.46 -10.16
N TYR A 104 13.93 -1.96 -11.39
CA TYR A 104 13.05 -1.67 -12.51
C TYR A 104 11.63 -2.21 -12.29
N GLN A 105 11.50 -3.47 -11.85
CA GLN A 105 10.21 -4.08 -11.54
C GLN A 105 9.47 -3.31 -10.44
N LYS A 106 10.15 -2.97 -9.34
CA LYS A 106 9.57 -2.14 -8.26
C LYS A 106 9.07 -0.79 -8.78
N ARG A 107 9.87 -0.09 -9.58
CA ARG A 107 9.48 1.21 -10.16
C ARG A 107 8.25 1.06 -11.06
N LYS A 108 8.21 0.01 -11.87
CA LYS A 108 7.07 -0.29 -12.74
C LYS A 108 5.80 -0.57 -11.93
N GLU A 109 5.88 -1.42 -10.91
CA GLU A 109 4.74 -1.76 -10.04
C GLU A 109 4.20 -0.54 -9.30
N ILE A 110 5.07 0.32 -8.76
CA ILE A 110 4.68 1.56 -8.09
C ILE A 110 4.00 2.52 -9.07
N ALA A 111 4.56 2.68 -10.28
CA ALA A 111 3.96 3.54 -11.30
C ALA A 111 2.58 3.04 -11.72
N GLU A 112 2.43 1.73 -11.94
CA GLU A 112 1.13 1.12 -12.26
C GLU A 112 0.12 1.26 -11.12
N PHE A 113 0.56 1.06 -9.87
CA PHE A 113 -0.29 1.22 -8.70
C PHE A 113 -0.79 2.66 -8.54
N ASN A 114 0.12 3.64 -8.66
CA ASN A 114 -0.22 5.05 -8.58
C ASN A 114 -1.19 5.45 -9.69
N ARG A 115 -0.95 5.02 -10.93
CA ARG A 115 -1.87 5.24 -12.04
C ARG A 115 -3.27 4.67 -11.73
N ARG A 116 -3.37 3.41 -11.28
CA ARG A 116 -4.65 2.79 -10.91
C ARG A 116 -5.34 3.49 -9.72
N LYS A 117 -4.57 4.07 -8.81
CA LYS A 117 -5.09 4.84 -7.67
C LYS A 117 -5.64 6.19 -8.14
N GLU A 118 -4.88 6.91 -8.96
CA GLU A 118 -5.26 8.21 -9.54
C GLU A 118 -6.50 8.08 -10.42
N GLU A 119 -6.60 7.04 -11.25
CA GLU A 119 -7.79 6.77 -12.07
C GLU A 119 -9.05 6.56 -11.21
N ARG A 120 -8.95 5.81 -10.10
CA ARG A 120 -10.07 5.61 -9.16
C ARG A 120 -10.47 6.89 -8.45
N VAL A 121 -9.50 7.67 -7.98
CA VAL A 121 -9.73 8.96 -7.32
C VAL A 121 -10.39 9.93 -8.30
N ARG A 122 -9.85 10.05 -9.52
CA ARG A 122 -10.41 10.88 -10.59
C ARG A 122 -11.85 10.48 -10.93
N ALA A 123 -12.15 9.19 -11.06
CA ALA A 123 -13.53 8.74 -11.32
C ALA A 123 -14.50 9.10 -10.18
N ALA A 124 -14.05 8.99 -8.92
CA ALA A 124 -14.83 9.41 -7.76
C ALA A 124 -15.04 10.94 -7.72
N GLU A 125 -14.00 11.71 -8.04
CA GLU A 125 -14.04 13.17 -8.16
C GLU A 125 -14.97 13.62 -9.28
N GLU A 126 -14.94 12.99 -10.46
CA GLU A 126 -15.84 13.30 -11.56
C GLU A 126 -17.30 13.03 -11.19
N ARG A 127 -17.59 11.90 -10.52
CA ARG A 127 -18.94 11.58 -10.02
C ARG A 127 -19.41 12.60 -8.98
N THR A 128 -18.55 12.96 -8.02
CA THR A 128 -18.90 13.93 -6.98
C THR A 128 -18.98 15.37 -7.51
N ALA A 129 -18.14 15.76 -8.47
CA ALA A 129 -18.20 17.05 -9.14
C ALA A 129 -19.49 17.23 -9.94
N LYS A 130 -19.92 16.21 -10.71
CA LYS A 130 -21.22 16.20 -11.41
C LYS A 130 -22.40 16.36 -10.44
N LYS A 131 -22.38 15.63 -9.31
CA LYS A 131 -23.43 15.76 -8.28
C LYS A 131 -23.37 17.13 -7.59
N ARG A 132 -22.17 17.67 -7.32
CA ARG A 132 -21.96 18.99 -6.72
C ARG A 132 -22.45 20.12 -7.63
N SER A 133 -22.16 20.07 -8.93
CA SER A 133 -22.62 21.08 -9.89
C SER A 133 -24.15 21.08 -10.04
N LYS A 134 -24.80 19.91 -10.09
CA LYS A 134 -26.27 19.78 -10.06
C LYS A 134 -26.86 20.45 -8.80
N ARG A 135 -26.28 20.20 -7.62
CA ARG A 135 -26.72 20.83 -6.35
C ARG A 135 -26.51 22.34 -6.34
N GLN A 136 -25.37 22.82 -6.86
CA GLN A 136 -25.08 24.25 -6.98
C GLN A 136 -26.06 24.96 -7.90
N LYS A 137 -26.38 24.40 -9.08
CA LYS A 137 -27.39 24.95 -10.00
C LYS A 137 -28.79 25.00 -9.37
N LYS A 138 -29.19 23.95 -8.62
CA LYS A 138 -30.46 23.95 -7.87
C LYS A 138 -30.47 25.03 -6.76
N LYS A 139 -29.34 25.22 -6.06
CA LYS A 139 -29.19 26.26 -5.03
C LYS A 139 -29.27 27.67 -5.64
N GLN A 140 -28.62 27.90 -6.79
CA GLN A 140 -28.69 29.16 -7.53
C GLN A 140 -30.13 29.47 -7.98
N ARG A 141 -30.81 28.52 -8.64
CA ARG A 141 -32.23 28.67 -9.03
C ARG A 141 -33.15 28.97 -7.85
N LYS A 142 -32.95 28.31 -6.70
CA LYS A 142 -33.73 28.60 -5.48
C LYS A 142 -33.45 30.01 -4.94
N LYS A 143 -32.19 30.46 -4.99
CA LYS A 143 -31.80 31.81 -4.58
C LYS A 143 -32.42 32.86 -5.52
N GLU A 144 -32.36 32.64 -6.84
CA GLU A 144 -32.98 33.50 -7.85
C GLU A 144 -34.50 33.59 -7.69
N LYS A 145 -35.18 32.44 -7.50
CA LYS A 145 -36.62 32.43 -7.18
C LYS A 145 -36.93 33.21 -5.91
N LYS A 146 -36.16 33.00 -4.83
CA LYS A 146 -36.36 33.74 -3.57
C LYS A 146 -36.14 35.26 -3.74
N SER A 147 -35.16 35.68 -4.53
CA SER A 147 -34.96 37.10 -4.84
C SER A 147 -36.07 37.67 -5.73
N GLN A 148 -36.59 36.89 -6.69
CA GLN A 148 -37.71 37.30 -7.52
C GLN A 148 -39.02 37.39 -6.72
N THR A 149 -39.30 36.45 -5.82
CA THR A 149 -40.46 36.55 -4.92
C THR A 149 -40.30 37.68 -3.92
N ALA A 150 -39.08 37.94 -3.41
CA ALA A 150 -38.85 39.11 -2.55
C ALA A 150 -39.03 40.43 -3.31
N ALA A 151 -38.68 40.49 -4.60
CA ALA A 151 -38.94 41.65 -5.45
C ALA A 151 -40.43 41.78 -5.86
N ALA A 152 -41.13 40.66 -6.05
CA ALA A 152 -42.56 40.63 -6.38
C ALA A 152 -43.46 40.91 -5.17
N VAL A 153 -43.00 40.63 -3.94
CA VAL A 153 -43.73 41.01 -2.71
C VAL A 153 -43.75 42.53 -2.48
N GLU A 154 -42.85 43.30 -3.11
CA GLU A 154 -42.99 44.76 -3.21
C GLU A 154 -43.91 45.22 -4.37
N GLY A 155 -44.44 44.31 -5.19
CA GLY A 155 -45.23 44.66 -6.37
C GLY A 155 -46.23 43.59 -6.81
N GLY A 156 -47.33 43.44 -6.06
CA GLY A 156 -48.61 42.97 -6.60
C GLY A 156 -48.84 41.45 -6.71
N GLU A 157 -49.93 41.03 -6.09
CA GLU A 157 -50.62 39.73 -6.04
C GLU A 157 -50.57 38.86 -7.32
N ARG A 158 -50.32 37.53 -7.19
CA ARG A 158 -51.00 36.48 -7.99
C ARG A 158 -50.67 35.02 -7.61
N GLU A 159 -51.76 34.29 -7.42
CA GLU A 159 -52.15 32.89 -7.63
C GLU A 159 -51.18 31.81 -8.17
N GLU A 160 -51.52 30.61 -7.72
CA GLU A 160 -51.01 29.23 -7.86
C GLU A 160 -50.56 28.74 -9.25
N SER A 161 -49.45 27.98 -9.31
CA SER A 161 -49.21 26.85 -10.24
C SER A 161 -47.73 26.39 -10.21
N SER A 162 -47.48 25.10 -9.97
CA SER A 162 -46.60 24.25 -10.81
C SER A 162 -46.38 22.89 -10.13
N ASP A 163 -47.20 21.94 -10.56
CA ASP A 163 -46.92 20.51 -10.60
C ASP A 163 -45.61 20.25 -11.37
N ASP A 164 -44.72 19.40 -10.83
CA ASP A 164 -43.59 18.83 -11.58
C ASP A 164 -43.06 17.60 -10.80
N GLY A 165 -43.72 16.47 -11.04
CA GLY A 165 -43.25 15.15 -10.63
C GLY A 165 -42.08 14.70 -11.50
N ASP A 166 -40.90 14.56 -10.91
CA ASP A 166 -39.71 14.02 -11.58
C ASP A 166 -39.50 12.56 -11.13
N SER A 167 -39.93 11.64 -12.00
CA SER A 167 -39.83 10.18 -11.84
C SER A 167 -38.38 9.74 -11.68
N ASP A 168 -38.11 9.12 -10.53
CA ASP A 168 -36.92 8.35 -10.22
C ASP A 168 -36.90 7.08 -11.10
N ASN A 169 -36.27 7.18 -12.28
CA ASN A 169 -36.05 6.01 -13.14
C ASN A 169 -34.69 5.38 -12.79
N GLY A 170 -34.77 4.15 -12.29
CA GLY A 170 -33.67 3.40 -11.67
C GLY A 170 -32.48 3.15 -12.58
N GLU A 171 -31.28 3.39 -12.02
CA GLU A 171 -30.01 2.99 -12.61
C GLU A 171 -29.73 1.54 -12.19
N ALA A 172 -29.82 0.62 -13.16
CA ALA A 172 -29.48 -0.79 -13.01
C ALA A 172 -27.98 -0.97 -12.71
N ILE A 173 -27.71 -1.99 -11.89
CA ILE A 173 -26.42 -2.47 -11.38
C ILE A 173 -25.41 -2.72 -12.50
#